data_AF-A0A1I2J023-F1
#
_entry.id   AF-A0A1I2J023-F1
#
_cell.length_a   1.000
_cell.length_b   1.000
_cell.length_c   1.000
_cell.angle_alpha   90.00
_cell.angle_beta   90.00
_cell.angle_gamma   90.00
#
_symmetry.space_group_name_H-M   'P 1'
#
loop_
_entity.id
_entity.type
_entity.pdbx_description
1 polymer ?
#
loop_
_entity_poly.entity_id
_entity_poly.type
_entity_poly.pdbx_seq_one_letter_code
_entity_poly.pdbx_strand_id
1 'polypeptide(L)'
;MAAYRSGEPTASRVESEDENGPFKKFSYDDLIARDKVNLDITWMKDPALDDADSGLAPEVIAEEIVRDLQSALNEFAAIARSLGGEVDVPEAEVE
;
A
#
# COMPACT_ATOMS: atom_id res chain seq x y z
N MET A 1 5.01 28.49 8.99
CA MET A 1 3.66 28.92 9.44
C MET A 1 3.08 27.80 10.28
N ALA A 2 2.44 28.09 11.43
CA ALA A 2 1.89 27.04 12.29
C ALA A 2 0.40 26.84 11.93
N ALA A 3 0.01 25.61 11.57
CA ALA A 3 -1.36 25.21 11.29
C ALA A 3 -2.35 25.47 12.45
N TYR A 4 -1.82 25.59 13.67
CA TYR A 4 -2.59 25.88 14.88
C TYR A 4 -1.85 26.86 15.78
N ARG A 5 -2.54 27.89 16.25
CA ARG A 5 -2.10 28.80 17.31
C ARG A 5 -3.25 29.06 18.28
N SER A 6 -3.01 28.85 19.56
CA SER A 6 -4.00 29.13 20.60
C SER A 6 -4.29 30.64 20.67
N GLY A 7 -5.57 31.02 20.70
CA GLY A 7 -6.00 32.41 20.76
C GLY A 7 -6.10 33.13 19.41
N GLU A 8 -5.67 32.52 18.30
CA GLU A 8 -5.89 33.08 16.96
C GLU A 8 -7.23 32.59 16.34
N PRO A 9 -7.92 33.43 15.53
CA PRO A 9 -9.14 33.03 14.84
C PRO A 9 -8.92 31.85 13.91
N THR A 10 -9.88 30.94 13.81
CA THR A 10 -9.76 29.79 12.90
C THR A 10 -9.66 30.17 11.43
N ALA A 11 -10.19 31.34 11.06
CA ALA A 11 -10.11 31.92 9.72
C ALA A 11 -8.69 32.38 9.33
N SER A 12 -7.77 32.61 10.29
CA SER A 12 -6.39 32.98 9.98
C SER A 12 -5.53 31.80 9.51
N ARG A 13 -6.06 30.57 9.57
CA ARG A 13 -5.35 29.37 9.12
C ARG A 13 -5.12 29.38 7.61
N VAL A 14 -3.89 29.07 7.23
CA VAL A 14 -3.45 28.94 5.84
C VAL A 14 -3.26 27.46 5.53
N GLU A 15 -3.72 27.05 4.36
CA GLU A 15 -3.51 25.70 3.84
C GLU A 15 -2.02 25.42 3.66
N SER A 16 -1.61 24.19 3.91
CA SER A 16 -0.22 23.79 3.76
C SER A 16 0.16 23.76 2.28
N GLU A 17 1.38 24.18 1.94
CA GLU A 17 1.90 24.10 0.56
C GLU A 17 2.19 22.65 0.15
N ASP A 18 2.51 21.81 1.14
CA ASP A 18 2.72 20.36 0.99
C ASP A 18 1.38 19.62 1.06
N GLU A 19 1.16 18.69 0.13
CA GLU A 19 -0.02 17.82 0.08
C GLU A 19 -0.18 16.95 1.34
N ASN A 20 0.93 16.66 2.04
CA ASN A 20 0.98 15.95 3.33
C ASN A 20 1.14 16.91 4.52
N GLY A 21 0.85 18.19 4.35
CA GLY A 21 0.96 19.16 5.43
C GLY A 21 -0.15 19.07 6.49
N PRO A 22 0.10 19.66 7.68
CA PRO A 22 -0.75 19.51 8.87
C PRO A 22 -2.13 20.18 8.78
N PHE A 23 -2.41 20.96 7.73
CA PHE A 23 -3.70 21.62 7.56
C PHE A 23 -4.11 21.68 6.08
N LYS A 24 -5.32 21.20 5.80
CA LYS A 24 -5.98 21.21 4.50
C LYS A 24 -7.40 21.77 4.62
N LYS A 25 -7.83 22.57 3.64
CA LYS A 25 -9.20 23.09 3.57
C LYS A 25 -10.01 22.25 2.59
N PHE A 26 -11.30 22.05 2.89
CA PHE A 26 -12.25 21.40 1.99
C PHE A 26 -13.40 22.37 1.74
N SER A 27 -13.79 22.53 0.47
CA SER A 27 -14.95 23.35 0.13
C SER A 27 -16.25 22.59 0.42
N TYR A 28 -17.36 23.31 0.47
CA TYR A 28 -18.68 22.67 0.63
C TYR A 28 -18.97 21.68 -0.50
N ASP A 29 -18.61 22.03 -1.73
CA ASP A 29 -18.83 21.20 -2.91
C ASP A 29 -18.00 19.90 -2.84
N ASP A 30 -16.79 19.96 -2.30
CA ASP A 30 -15.96 18.77 -2.05
C ASP A 30 -16.58 17.84 -1.02
N LEU A 31 -17.24 18.39 0.00
CA LEU A 31 -17.85 17.61 1.08
C LEU A 31 -19.17 16.97 0.63
N ILE A 32 -20.01 17.71 -0.10
CA ILE A 32 -21.34 17.23 -0.52
C ILE A 32 -21.25 16.16 -1.62
N ALA A 33 -20.17 16.17 -2.40
CA ALA A 33 -19.91 15.17 -3.44
C ALA A 33 -19.51 13.80 -2.87
N ARG A 34 -19.15 13.70 -1.58
CA ARG A 34 -18.72 12.45 -0.95
C ARG A 34 -19.91 11.54 -0.66
N ASP A 35 -19.67 10.22 -0.71
CA ASP A 35 -20.68 9.23 -0.32
C ASP A 35 -21.17 9.53 1.10
N LYS A 36 -22.49 9.70 1.23
CA LYS A 36 -23.19 9.99 2.48
C LYS A 36 -22.64 11.21 3.23
N VAL A 37 -21.94 12.13 2.54
CA VAL A 37 -21.29 13.30 3.15
C VAL A 37 -20.35 12.86 4.29
N ASN A 38 -19.60 11.77 4.08
CA ASN A 38 -18.72 11.23 5.11
C ASN A 38 -17.59 12.24 5.44
N LEU A 39 -17.57 12.71 6.69
CA LEU A 39 -16.60 13.69 7.22
C LEU A 39 -15.37 13.04 7.88
N ASP A 40 -15.29 11.72 7.93
CA ASP A 40 -14.06 11.01 8.26
C ASP A 40 -13.09 11.16 7.07
N ILE A 41 -12.29 12.23 7.12
CA ILE A 41 -11.42 12.66 6.03
C ILE A 41 -9.98 12.55 6.49
N THR A 42 -9.25 11.63 5.88
CA THR A 42 -7.80 11.56 5.91
C THR A 42 -7.23 12.20 4.64
N TRP A 43 -6.20 13.03 4.77
CA TRP A 43 -5.55 13.69 3.63
C TRP A 43 -4.03 13.60 3.63
N MET A 44 -3.42 13.36 4.80
CA MET A 44 -2.00 13.04 4.90
C MET A 44 -1.82 11.55 4.67
N LYS A 45 -0.87 11.20 3.81
CA LYS A 45 -0.36 9.84 3.68
C LYS A 45 0.81 9.66 4.64
N ASP A 46 0.85 8.53 5.32
CA ASP A 46 2.04 8.14 6.07
C ASP A 46 3.10 7.65 5.07
N PRO A 47 4.29 8.25 5.00
CA PRO A 47 5.34 7.78 4.10
C PRO A 47 5.79 6.34 4.40
N ALA A 48 5.55 5.80 5.60
CA ALA A 48 5.79 4.39 5.91
C ALA A 48 4.75 3.44 5.28
N LEU A 49 3.61 3.94 4.82
CA LEU A 49 2.58 3.17 4.11
C LEU A 49 2.77 3.20 2.59
N ASP A 50 3.61 4.10 2.06
CA ASP A 50 3.88 4.22 0.62
C ASP A 50 4.64 3.00 0.06
N ASP A 51 5.36 2.25 0.90
CA ASP A 51 5.97 0.95 0.52
C ASP A 51 4.90 -0.13 0.22
N ALA A 52 3.67 0.01 0.71
CA ALA A 52 2.59 -0.94 0.47
C ALA A 52 1.73 -0.60 -0.77
N ASP A 53 1.62 0.69 -1.10
CA ASP A 53 0.81 1.18 -2.23
C ASP A 53 1.64 1.44 -3.51
N SER A 54 2.97 1.46 -3.43
CA SER A 54 3.88 1.51 -4.58
C SER A 54 4.07 0.13 -5.24
N GLY A 55 3.00 -0.67 -5.27
CA GLY A 55 3.01 -2.01 -5.82
C GLY A 55 3.61 -2.01 -7.23
N LEU A 56 4.62 -2.86 -7.43
CA LEU A 56 5.04 -3.27 -8.76
C LEU A 56 3.80 -3.68 -9.58
N ALA A 57 3.84 -3.52 -10.90
CA ALA A 57 2.71 -3.90 -11.74
C ALA A 57 2.24 -5.33 -11.38
N PRO A 58 0.93 -5.62 -11.35
CA PRO A 58 0.40 -6.91 -10.90
C PRO A 58 1.07 -8.11 -11.58
N GLU A 59 1.49 -7.93 -12.83
CA GLU A 59 2.22 -8.91 -13.62
C GLU A 59 3.60 -9.24 -13.04
N VAL A 60 4.32 -8.23 -12.54
CA VAL A 60 5.64 -8.38 -11.92
C VAL A 60 5.51 -9.10 -10.57
N ILE A 61 4.51 -8.74 -9.77
CA ILE A 61 4.23 -9.40 -8.49
C ILE A 61 3.90 -10.88 -8.72
N ALA A 62 3.07 -11.18 -9.72
CA ALA A 62 2.71 -12.56 -10.04
C ALA A 62 3.93 -13.38 -10.49
N GLU A 63 4.81 -12.79 -11.30
CA GLU A 63 6.04 -13.46 -11.75
C GLU A 63 6.98 -13.79 -10.58
N GLU A 64 7.20 -12.82 -9.67
CA GLU A 64 8.05 -13.03 -8.48
C GLU A 64 7.48 -14.11 -7.56
N ILE A 65 6.17 -14.09 -7.28
CA ILE A 65 5.52 -15.09 -6.45
C ILE A 65 5.68 -16.50 -7.04
N VAL A 66 5.44 -16.67 -8.34
CA VAL A 66 5.56 -17.98 -9.00
C VAL A 66 7.00 -18.49 -8.92
N ARG A 67 7.97 -17.62 -9.17
CA ARG A 67 9.40 -17.97 -9.10
C ARG A 67 9.82 -18.41 -7.70
N ASP A 68 9.43 -17.65 -6.68
CA ASP A 68 9.79 -17.95 -5.28
C ASP A 68 9.15 -19.25 -4.80
N LEU A 69 7.87 -19.47 -5.13
CA LEU A 69 7.17 -20.71 -4.80
C LEU A 69 7.78 -21.93 -5.51
N GLN A 70 8.19 -21.79 -6.78
CA GLN A 70 8.89 -22.87 -7.49
C GLN A 70 10.23 -23.21 -6.84
N SER A 71 11.01 -22.21 -6.43
CA SER A 71 12.27 -22.43 -5.70
C SER A 71 12.02 -23.16 -4.38
N ALA A 72 11.06 -22.70 -3.58
CA ALA A 72 10.72 -23.33 -2.31
C ALA A 72 10.23 -24.78 -2.49
N LEU A 73 9.40 -25.05 -3.50
CA LEU A 73 8.93 -26.41 -3.81
C LEU A 73 10.08 -27.34 -4.20
N ASN A 74 11.03 -26.85 -5.01
CA ASN A 74 12.21 -27.62 -5.40
C ASN A 74 13.09 -27.97 -4.19
N GLU A 75 13.28 -27.03 -3.27
CA GLU A 75 14.01 -27.27 -2.02
C GLU A 75 13.30 -28.32 -1.14
N PHE A 76 11.99 -28.20 -0.95
CA PHE A 76 11.22 -29.19 -0.18
C PHE A 76 11.27 -30.58 -0.81
N ALA A 77 11.19 -30.67 -2.14
CA ALA A 77 11.30 -31.94 -2.84
C ALA A 77 12.69 -32.56 -2.72
N ALA A 78 13.76 -31.75 -2.77
CA ALA A 78 15.11 -32.22 -2.52
C ALA A 78 15.26 -32.79 -1.10
N ILE A 79 14.70 -32.10 -0.09
CA ILE A 79 14.67 -32.58 1.30
C ILE A 79 13.87 -33.88 1.41
N ALA A 80 12.68 -33.95 0.82
CA ALA A 80 11.84 -35.14 0.85
C ALA A 80 12.53 -36.37 0.23
N ARG A 81 13.18 -36.20 -0.94
CA ARG A 81 13.98 -37.26 -1.58
C ARG A 81 15.15 -37.70 -0.72
N SER A 82 15.85 -36.77 -0.07
CA SER A 82 16.93 -37.10 0.89
C SER A 82 16.42 -37.92 2.08
N LEU A 83 15.14 -37.78 2.46
CA LEU A 83 14.52 -38.53 3.54
C LEU A 83 13.84 -39.84 3.06
N GLY A 84 13.93 -40.16 1.77
CA GLY A 84 13.32 -41.37 1.18
C GLY A 84 11.83 -41.22 0.82
N GLY A 85 11.30 -39.99 0.81
CA GLY A 85 9.99 -39.68 0.26
C GLY A 85 10.04 -39.55 -1.26
N GLU A 86 9.11 -40.19 -1.95
CA GLU A 86 8.92 -40.00 -3.39
C GLU A 86 7.95 -38.85 -3.63
N VAL A 87 8.45 -37.75 -4.18
CA VAL A 87 7.67 -36.55 -4.49
C VAL A 87 7.86 -36.21 -5.96
N ASP A 88 6.77 -36.37 -6.71
CA ASP A 88 6.64 -35.90 -8.08
C ASP A 88 6.24 -34.42 -8.04
N VAL A 89 7.22 -33.54 -8.30
CA VAL A 89 6.95 -32.11 -8.47
C VAL A 89 6.74 -31.90 -9.95
N PRO A 90 5.54 -31.47 -10.39
CA PRO A 90 5.34 -31.15 -11.80
C PRO A 90 6.30 -30.01 -12.16
N GLU A 91 7.19 -30.27 -13.12
CA GLU A 91 7.95 -29.20 -13.77
C GLU A 91 6.92 -28.31 -14.46
N ALA A 92 6.84 -27.04 -14.05
CA ALA A 92 5.97 -26.10 -14.72
C ALA A 92 6.44 -25.95 -16.18
N GLU A 93 5.66 -26.45 -17.13
CA GLU A 93 5.86 -26.18 -18.55
C GLU A 93 5.64 -24.68 -18.76
N VAL A 94 6.74 -23.93 -18.86
CA VAL A 94 6.74 -22.54 -19.34
C VAL A 94 6.67 -22.58 -20.86
N GLU A 95 5.47 -22.42 -21.41
CA GLU A 95 5.24 -22.07 -22.82
C GLU A 95 5.40 -20.57 -23.06
#